data_AF-A0A4Q9HDP1-F1
#
_entry.id   AF-A0A4Q9HDP1-F1
#
_cell.length_a   1.000
_cell.length_b   1.000
_cell.length_c   1.000
_cell.angle_alpha   90.00
_cell.angle_beta   90.00
_cell.angle_gamma   90.00
#
_symmetry.space_group_name_H-M   'P 1'
#
loop_
_entity.id
_entity.type
_entity.pdbx_description
1 polymer ?
#
loop_
_entity_poly.entity_id
_entity_poly.type
_entity_poly.pdbx_seq_one_letter_code
_entity_poly.pdbx_strand_id
1 'polypeptide(L)'
;MMKNTKSLCLGLLFTIACLNNVSAQFGGLKDKLLKVGTAQGAKALGVDKFLKQPAAITTNFEDVNREGEKLPDFINSLNLKAQPLYLLPKNPDGGFVLCEGLYEMTNKSYCLKAGTFAPSKGDGYMFAPVLGPKEEIVVSILKSAEKHPDVDQHDIQALLWTIIARTKFADFNGQVKVTAIKLLTPKQLTQLEGGALGVLPFDVMEKAKDQLPSGVRAVFEAENNIRQLVSSGNYTYADMEKYAIIAGMAPPRSDVPSGIWTKHPDGYYVRYFPSGYSITKVQVYVPKELLAGGTKLIYDAAGDIACPANTGSQRLAQTNEPLEANYSLKLTTICNPK
;
A
#
# COMPACT_ATOMS: atom_id res chain seq x y z
N MET A 1 44.27 -81.92 -24.54
CA MET A 1 42.85 -82.13 -24.90
C MET A 1 42.67 -81.64 -26.33
N MET A 2 42.23 -82.54 -27.21
CA MET A 2 42.04 -82.32 -28.65
C MET A 2 40.74 -81.56 -28.98
N LYS A 3 40.74 -81.00 -30.20
CA LYS A 3 39.65 -80.59 -31.11
C LYS A 3 39.30 -79.10 -31.10
N ASN A 4 39.70 -78.31 -32.11
CA ASN A 4 39.35 -78.26 -33.55
C ASN A 4 37.98 -77.63 -33.88
N THR A 5 38.09 -76.47 -34.57
CA THR A 5 37.36 -75.99 -35.78
C THR A 5 35.83 -75.84 -35.72
N LYS A 6 35.19 -74.80 -36.30
CA LYS A 6 35.14 -74.32 -37.71
C LYS A 6 34.61 -72.86 -37.73
N SER A 7 35.09 -71.91 -38.56
CA SER A 7 34.76 -71.65 -39.99
C SER A 7 33.24 -71.48 -40.24
N LEU A 8 32.68 -70.53 -41.01
CA LEU A 8 33.14 -69.82 -42.21
C LEU A 8 32.10 -68.75 -42.67
N CYS A 9 32.59 -67.71 -43.41
CA CYS A 9 32.00 -66.96 -44.55
C CYS A 9 30.72 -66.08 -44.42
N LEU A 10 30.75 -64.78 -44.77
CA LEU A 10 30.77 -64.13 -46.13
C LEU A 10 29.35 -64.09 -46.74
N GLY A 11 28.71 -63.02 -47.22
CA GLY A 11 28.94 -61.58 -47.41
C GLY A 11 27.83 -61.07 -48.38
N LEU A 12 27.43 -59.80 -48.36
CA LEU A 12 26.86 -59.10 -49.55
C LEU A 12 26.77 -57.58 -49.35
N LEU A 13 27.09 -56.84 -50.41
CA LEU A 13 27.15 -55.39 -50.55
C LEU A 13 25.84 -54.82 -51.16
N PHE A 14 25.60 -53.54 -50.81
CA PHE A 14 24.93 -52.45 -51.56
C PHE A 14 23.47 -52.53 -52.02
N THR A 15 22.66 -51.57 -51.56
CA THR A 15 21.88 -50.66 -52.44
C THR A 15 21.67 -49.28 -51.79
N ILE A 16 21.95 -48.24 -52.57
CA ILE A 16 21.64 -46.81 -52.34
C ILE A 16 20.21 -46.55 -52.82
N ALA A 17 19.42 -45.75 -52.08
CA ALA A 17 18.79 -44.51 -52.58
C ALA A 17 17.61 -44.02 -51.72
N CYS A 18 17.63 -42.70 -51.47
CA CYS A 18 16.51 -41.80 -51.19
C CYS A 18 15.77 -41.98 -49.86
N LEU A 19 15.89 -40.97 -48.98
CA LEU A 19 14.76 -40.09 -48.63
C LEU A 19 15.26 -38.85 -47.87
N ASN A 20 14.63 -37.74 -48.25
CA ASN A 20 14.94 -36.36 -47.87
C ASN A 20 14.55 -36.04 -46.41
N ASN A 21 15.19 -34.99 -45.87
CA ASN A 21 14.73 -34.15 -44.75
C ASN A 21 14.39 -34.85 -43.42
N VAL A 22 15.41 -35.15 -42.62
CA VAL A 22 15.23 -35.24 -41.16
C VAL A 22 15.52 -33.85 -40.57
N SER A 23 14.49 -33.03 -40.53
CA SER A 23 14.42 -31.84 -39.68
C SER A 23 12.99 -31.76 -39.16
N ALA A 24 12.86 -31.49 -37.86
CA ALA A 24 11.60 -31.24 -37.14
C ALA A 24 10.76 -32.46 -36.69
N GLN A 25 11.28 -33.23 -35.72
CA GLN A 25 10.41 -33.92 -34.73
C GLN A 25 10.70 -33.54 -33.27
N PHE A 26 11.75 -32.74 -32.99
CA PHE A 26 12.06 -32.25 -31.65
C PHE A 26 11.48 -30.87 -31.29
N GLY A 27 10.89 -30.14 -32.25
CA GLY A 27 10.32 -28.80 -32.00
C GLY A 27 9.13 -28.82 -31.04
N GLY A 28 8.19 -29.74 -31.26
CA GLY A 28 6.97 -29.84 -30.44
C GLY A 28 7.22 -30.40 -29.03
N LEU A 29 8.28 -31.21 -28.84
CA LEU A 29 8.62 -31.75 -27.52
C LEU A 29 9.30 -30.70 -26.64
N LYS A 30 10.16 -29.85 -27.22
CA LYS A 30 10.75 -28.69 -26.54
C LYS A 30 9.67 -27.69 -26.14
N ASP A 31 8.72 -27.39 -27.02
CA ASP A 31 7.60 -26.49 -26.69
C ASP A 31 6.65 -27.07 -25.65
N LYS A 32 6.39 -28.39 -25.68
CA LYS A 32 5.61 -29.06 -24.62
C LYS A 32 6.36 -29.12 -23.29
N LEU A 33 7.67 -29.38 -23.29
CA LEU A 33 8.51 -29.35 -22.07
C LEU A 33 8.64 -27.95 -21.49
N LEU A 34 8.77 -26.91 -22.33
CA LEU A 34 8.76 -25.52 -21.89
C LEU A 34 7.39 -25.12 -21.35
N LYS A 35 6.28 -25.54 -21.98
CA LYS A 35 4.91 -25.27 -21.48
C LYS A 35 4.60 -26.03 -20.18
N VAL A 36 5.06 -27.27 -20.04
CA VAL A 36 4.90 -28.05 -18.80
C VAL A 36 5.82 -27.51 -17.70
N GLY A 37 7.06 -27.11 -18.03
CA GLY A 37 8.01 -26.49 -17.10
C GLY A 37 7.59 -25.09 -16.63
N THR A 38 6.99 -24.27 -17.48
CA THR A 38 6.42 -22.95 -17.10
C THR A 38 5.10 -23.11 -16.34
N ALA A 39 4.26 -24.09 -16.69
CA ALA A 39 3.04 -24.38 -15.94
C ALA A 39 3.33 -24.98 -14.55
N GLN A 40 4.30 -25.89 -14.43
CA GLN A 40 4.80 -26.39 -13.14
C GLN A 40 5.61 -25.34 -12.39
N GLY A 41 6.37 -24.48 -13.07
CA GLY A 41 7.09 -23.36 -12.47
C GLY A 41 6.15 -22.36 -11.81
N ALA A 42 5.10 -21.92 -12.51
CA ALA A 42 4.07 -21.05 -11.94
C ALA A 42 3.31 -21.71 -10.76
N LYS A 43 3.07 -23.03 -10.80
CA LYS A 43 2.47 -23.79 -9.70
C LYS A 43 3.42 -23.98 -8.52
N ALA A 44 4.70 -24.21 -8.78
CA ALA A 44 5.78 -24.37 -7.80
C ALA A 44 6.15 -23.02 -7.13
N LEU A 45 5.98 -21.91 -7.85
CA LEU A 45 6.16 -20.54 -7.36
C LEU A 45 4.93 -19.99 -6.63
N GLY A 46 3.83 -20.74 -6.57
CA GLY A 46 2.67 -20.41 -5.75
C GLY A 46 1.84 -19.21 -6.23
N VAL A 47 1.83 -18.92 -7.54
CA VAL A 47 1.15 -17.75 -8.14
C VAL A 47 -0.35 -17.75 -7.82
N ASP A 48 -1.02 -18.90 -7.97
CA ASP A 48 -2.44 -19.06 -7.64
C ASP A 48 -2.72 -18.84 -6.15
N LYS A 49 -1.75 -19.11 -5.28
CA LYS A 49 -1.85 -18.86 -3.83
C LYS A 49 -1.64 -17.39 -3.52
N PHE A 50 -0.74 -16.70 -4.23
CA PHE A 50 -0.50 -15.26 -4.09
C PHE A 50 -1.67 -14.42 -4.58
N LEU A 51 -2.26 -14.75 -5.73
CA LEU A 51 -3.45 -14.05 -6.24
C LEU A 51 -4.64 -14.14 -5.27
N LYS A 52 -4.61 -15.15 -4.39
CA LYS A 52 -5.59 -15.33 -3.31
C LYS A 52 -5.16 -14.71 -1.97
N GLN A 53 -3.91 -14.27 -1.83
CA GLN A 53 -3.48 -13.58 -0.61
C GLN A 53 -4.05 -12.17 -0.60
N PRO A 54 -4.60 -11.72 0.54
CA PRO A 54 -5.05 -10.35 0.67
C PRO A 54 -3.87 -9.39 0.50
N ALA A 55 -4.19 -8.18 0.03
CA ALA A 55 -3.25 -7.06 0.06
C ALA A 55 -2.80 -6.77 1.50
N ALA A 56 -1.63 -6.16 1.68
CA ALA A 56 -1.10 -5.81 3.00
C ALA A 56 -2.07 -4.93 3.81
N ILE A 57 -2.72 -3.98 3.12
CA ILE A 57 -3.81 -3.15 3.62
C ILE A 57 -5.02 -3.36 2.71
N THR A 58 -6.15 -3.73 3.30
CA THR A 58 -7.38 -4.09 2.59
C THR A 58 -8.44 -2.99 2.61
N THR A 59 -8.28 -1.96 3.46
CA THR A 59 -9.20 -0.82 3.58
C THR A 59 -9.60 -0.28 2.22
N ASN A 60 -10.88 -0.17 1.94
CA ASN A 60 -11.42 0.30 0.68
C ASN A 60 -12.61 1.24 0.93
N PHE A 61 -13.21 1.76 -0.14
CA PHE A 61 -14.30 2.71 0.00
C PHE A 61 -15.58 2.04 0.52
N GLU A 62 -15.74 0.74 0.28
CA GLU A 62 -16.84 -0.06 0.81
C GLU A 62 -16.75 -0.24 2.33
N ASP A 63 -15.57 -0.05 2.93
CA ASP A 63 -15.35 -0.06 4.39
C ASP A 63 -15.69 1.30 5.04
N VAL A 64 -16.02 2.34 4.27
CA VAL A 64 -16.43 3.65 4.79
C VAL A 64 -17.85 3.56 5.35
N ASN A 65 -18.01 3.90 6.64
CA ASN A 65 -19.33 4.14 7.19
C ASN A 65 -19.85 5.52 6.76
N ARG A 66 -20.84 5.52 5.87
CA ARG A 66 -21.50 6.73 5.35
C ARG A 66 -22.67 7.21 6.21
N GLU A 67 -23.02 6.48 7.27
CA GLU A 67 -24.10 6.87 8.16
C GLU A 67 -23.81 8.21 8.83
N GLY A 68 -24.73 9.16 8.67
CA GLY A 68 -24.61 10.49 9.26
C GLY A 68 -23.61 11.41 8.58
N GLU A 69 -23.08 11.05 7.39
CA GLU A 69 -22.25 11.93 6.57
C GLU A 69 -22.92 13.29 6.32
N LYS A 70 -22.11 14.32 6.12
CA LYS A 70 -22.60 15.68 5.84
C LYS A 70 -21.91 16.28 4.62
N LEU A 71 -22.68 17.04 3.84
CA LEU A 71 -22.13 17.80 2.72
C LEU A 71 -21.11 18.85 3.20
N PRO A 72 -20.14 19.24 2.36
CA PRO A 72 -19.04 20.13 2.76
C PRO A 72 -19.48 21.42 3.46
N ASP A 73 -20.60 22.00 3.02
CA ASP A 73 -21.11 23.30 3.46
C ASP A 73 -21.89 23.27 4.78
N PHE A 74 -22.16 22.08 5.37
CA PHE A 74 -22.95 22.01 6.60
C PHE A 74 -22.33 22.85 7.74
N ILE A 75 -20.98 22.88 7.79
CA ILE A 75 -20.21 23.59 8.80
C ILE A 75 -20.43 25.11 8.74
N ASN A 76 -20.81 25.65 7.58
CA ASN A 76 -21.06 27.08 7.38
C ASN A 76 -22.25 27.56 8.22
N SER A 77 -23.24 26.69 8.44
CA SER A 77 -24.40 27.01 9.28
C SER A 77 -24.08 27.13 10.76
N LEU A 78 -22.94 26.58 11.20
CA LEU A 78 -22.51 26.59 12.61
C LEU A 78 -21.68 27.82 12.97
N ASN A 79 -21.27 28.64 11.99
CA ASN A 79 -20.46 29.85 12.17
C ASN A 79 -19.22 29.65 13.07
N LEU A 80 -18.57 28.48 12.94
CA LEU A 80 -17.39 28.11 13.71
C LEU A 80 -16.12 28.55 12.98
N LYS A 81 -15.16 29.08 13.73
CA LYS A 81 -13.81 29.34 13.24
C LYS A 81 -12.92 28.14 13.52
N ALA A 82 -12.27 27.62 12.47
CA ALA A 82 -11.29 26.55 12.63
C ALA A 82 -10.09 27.03 13.48
N GLN A 83 -9.71 26.22 14.46
CA GLN A 83 -8.56 26.45 15.33
C GLN A 83 -7.46 25.41 15.05
N PRO A 84 -6.18 25.70 15.34
CA PRO A 84 -5.13 24.73 15.09
C PRO A 84 -5.26 23.49 15.98
N LEU A 85 -5.47 22.32 15.36
CA LEU A 85 -5.62 21.03 16.03
C LEU A 85 -4.37 20.68 16.84
N TYR A 86 -3.18 21.03 16.33
CA TYR A 86 -1.90 20.73 16.96
C TYR A 86 -1.62 21.50 18.26
N LEU A 87 -2.47 22.48 18.62
CA LEU A 87 -2.41 23.19 19.89
C LEU A 87 -3.24 22.53 21.00
N LEU A 88 -4.04 21.52 20.65
CA LEU A 88 -4.78 20.76 21.65
C LEU A 88 -3.83 19.96 22.56
N PRO A 89 -4.25 19.65 23.80
CA PRO A 89 -3.45 18.81 24.68
C PRO A 89 -3.15 17.45 24.03
N LYS A 90 -1.89 17.01 24.10
CA LYS A 90 -1.51 15.66 23.64
C LYS A 90 -1.97 14.61 24.65
N ASN A 91 -2.44 13.48 24.15
CA ASN A 91 -2.67 12.30 25.00
C ASN A 91 -1.34 11.52 25.17
N PRO A 92 -1.09 10.85 26.32
CA PRO A 92 0.20 10.16 26.57
C PRO A 92 0.58 9.12 25.51
N ASP A 93 -0.42 8.46 24.90
CA ASP A 93 -0.22 7.41 23.89
C ASP A 93 -0.15 7.93 22.44
N GLY A 94 -0.10 9.26 22.27
CA GLY A 94 -0.21 9.94 20.98
C GLY A 94 -1.59 10.54 20.75
N GLY A 95 -1.75 11.28 19.64
CA GLY A 95 -2.99 11.98 19.32
C GLY A 95 -3.26 13.22 20.18
N PHE A 96 -4.41 13.84 19.93
CA PHE A 96 -4.85 15.10 20.53
C PHE A 96 -6.16 14.89 21.30
N VAL A 97 -6.23 15.43 22.51
CA VAL A 97 -7.44 15.41 23.33
C VAL A 97 -8.40 16.46 22.78
N LEU A 98 -9.54 15.99 22.28
CA LEU A 98 -10.54 16.83 21.63
C LEU A 98 -11.41 17.58 22.64
N CYS A 99 -11.80 18.79 22.27
CA CYS A 99 -12.83 19.58 22.95
C CYS A 99 -13.84 20.08 21.91
N GLU A 100 -14.92 20.73 22.35
CA GLU A 100 -15.95 21.27 21.46
C GLU A 100 -15.32 22.23 20.43
N GLY A 101 -15.79 22.19 19.19
CA GLY A 101 -15.46 23.18 18.17
C GLY A 101 -14.92 22.58 16.88
N LEU A 102 -14.36 23.45 16.04
CA LEU A 102 -13.78 23.11 14.75
C LEU A 102 -12.26 23.27 14.82
N TYR A 103 -11.54 22.21 14.46
CA TYR A 103 -10.09 22.16 14.47
C TYR A 103 -9.55 21.79 13.10
N GLU A 104 -8.35 22.26 12.78
CA GLU A 104 -7.67 21.93 11.53
C GLU A 104 -6.16 21.79 11.68
N MET A 105 -5.57 20.98 10.82
CA MET A 105 -4.13 20.82 10.69
C MET A 105 -3.81 20.38 9.27
N THR A 106 -2.74 20.92 8.72
CA THR A 106 -2.07 20.33 7.56
C THR A 106 -1.02 19.39 8.11
N ASN A 107 -1.10 18.10 7.80
CA ASN A 107 -0.18 17.08 8.32
C ASN A 107 0.51 16.32 7.20
N LYS A 108 1.59 15.64 7.57
CA LYS A 108 2.18 14.59 6.72
C LYS A 108 1.15 13.48 6.52
N SER A 109 1.06 12.97 5.30
CA SER A 109 0.31 11.77 4.97
C SER A 109 1.16 10.82 4.13
N TYR A 110 0.71 9.57 4.01
CA TYR A 110 1.44 8.55 3.26
C TYR A 110 0.52 7.71 2.39
N CYS A 111 0.98 7.41 1.19
CA CYS A 111 0.31 6.50 0.27
C CYS A 111 0.36 5.05 0.79
N LEU A 112 -0.81 4.44 0.93
CA LEU A 112 -1.00 3.03 1.29
C LEU A 112 -1.41 2.14 0.11
N LYS A 113 -1.27 2.63 -1.13
CA LYS A 113 -1.62 1.88 -2.35
C LYS A 113 -0.72 2.25 -3.53
N ALA A 114 0.24 1.40 -3.85
CA ALA A 114 1.07 1.56 -5.04
C ALA A 114 0.31 1.16 -6.32
N GLY A 115 0.71 1.72 -7.47
CA GLY A 115 0.10 1.43 -8.77
C GLY A 115 -1.30 2.03 -8.91
N THR A 116 -1.52 3.21 -8.33
CA THR A 116 -2.77 3.99 -8.44
C THR A 116 -2.50 5.47 -8.68
N PHE A 117 -3.52 6.23 -9.09
CA PHE A 117 -3.39 7.67 -9.28
C PHE A 117 -3.17 8.37 -7.95
N ALA A 118 -2.29 9.38 -7.95
CA ALA A 118 -2.20 10.32 -6.83
C ALA A 118 -3.55 11.05 -6.63
N PRO A 119 -3.82 11.56 -5.41
CA PRO A 119 -5.02 12.34 -5.16
C PRO A 119 -5.20 13.47 -6.16
N SER A 120 -6.37 13.54 -6.79
CA SER A 120 -6.73 14.55 -7.78
C SER A 120 -7.75 15.54 -7.23
N LYS A 121 -7.86 16.70 -7.89
CA LYS A 121 -8.84 17.71 -7.51
C LYS A 121 -10.27 17.21 -7.74
N GLY A 122 -11.11 17.35 -6.73
CA GLY A 122 -12.55 17.09 -6.81
C GLY A 122 -13.00 15.71 -6.31
N ASP A 123 -12.08 14.76 -6.08
CA ASP A 123 -12.42 13.47 -5.48
C ASP A 123 -12.69 13.63 -3.97
N GLY A 124 -13.67 12.88 -3.47
CA GLY A 124 -14.05 12.86 -2.07
C GLY A 124 -13.23 11.83 -1.31
N TYR A 125 -12.68 12.23 -0.17
CA TYR A 125 -11.96 11.36 0.74
C TYR A 125 -12.74 11.26 2.05
N MET A 126 -13.01 10.03 2.48
CA MET A 126 -13.78 9.73 3.68
C MET A 126 -12.97 8.92 4.67
N PHE A 127 -13.31 9.02 5.94
CA PHE A 127 -12.67 8.21 6.97
C PHE A 127 -12.98 6.73 6.75
N ALA A 128 -11.95 5.90 6.83
CA ALA A 128 -12.05 4.45 6.98
C ALA A 128 -10.98 3.97 7.98
N PRO A 129 -11.24 2.88 8.71
CA PRO A 129 -10.22 2.28 9.57
C PRO A 129 -9.09 1.66 8.76
N VAL A 130 -7.89 1.57 9.35
CA VAL A 130 -6.82 0.73 8.79
C VAL A 130 -7.22 -0.74 8.96
N LEU A 131 -7.31 -1.47 7.85
CA LEU A 131 -7.68 -2.89 7.83
C LEU A 131 -6.64 -3.68 7.04
N GLY A 132 -6.40 -4.91 7.43
CA GLY A 132 -5.64 -5.90 6.67
C GLY A 132 -4.48 -6.52 7.46
N PRO A 133 -3.78 -7.50 6.87
CA PRO A 133 -2.77 -8.28 7.59
C PRO A 133 -1.57 -7.48 8.12
N LYS A 134 -1.34 -6.27 7.60
CA LYS A 134 -0.22 -5.40 8.00
C LYS A 134 -0.66 -4.13 8.74
N GLU A 135 -1.91 -4.07 9.18
CA GLU A 135 -2.46 -2.97 9.98
C GLU A 135 -1.56 -2.59 11.15
N GLU A 136 -1.28 -3.52 12.07
CA GLU A 136 -0.46 -3.27 13.27
C GLU A 136 0.91 -2.67 12.92
N ILE A 137 1.55 -3.18 11.87
CA ILE A 137 2.88 -2.72 11.44
C ILE A 137 2.79 -1.32 10.84
N VAL A 138 1.82 -1.05 9.97
CA VAL A 138 1.63 0.27 9.36
C VAL A 138 1.34 1.32 10.44
N VAL A 139 0.38 1.07 11.34
CA VAL A 139 0.07 1.99 12.45
C VAL A 139 1.30 2.21 13.33
N SER A 140 2.08 1.16 13.61
CA SER A 140 3.31 1.28 14.41
C SER A 140 4.38 2.12 13.73
N ILE A 141 4.54 2.02 12.40
CA ILE A 141 5.48 2.87 11.64
C ILE A 141 5.08 4.33 11.77
N LEU A 142 3.81 4.65 11.58
CA LEU A 142 3.30 6.03 11.68
C LEU A 142 3.53 6.59 13.09
N LYS A 143 3.19 5.82 14.13
CA LYS A 143 3.41 6.23 15.53
C LYS A 143 4.89 6.34 15.91
N SER A 144 5.74 5.51 15.33
CA SER A 144 7.18 5.57 15.54
C SER A 144 7.79 6.78 14.83
N ALA A 145 7.36 7.07 13.59
CA ALA A 145 7.81 8.22 12.81
C ALA A 145 7.58 9.55 13.55
N GLU A 146 6.45 9.71 14.25
CA GLU A 146 6.18 10.90 15.10
C GLU A 146 7.27 11.16 16.15
N LYS A 147 7.98 10.11 16.60
CA LYS A 147 9.06 10.16 17.59
C LYS A 147 10.44 10.22 16.95
N HIS A 148 10.52 10.12 15.63
CA HIS A 148 11.75 10.09 14.85
C HIS A 148 11.71 11.15 13.74
N PRO A 149 11.67 12.45 14.10
CA PRO A 149 11.64 13.55 13.12
C PRO A 149 12.91 13.64 12.26
N ASP A 150 13.95 12.91 12.63
CA ASP A 150 15.20 12.77 11.89
C ASP A 150 15.14 11.72 10.77
N VAL A 151 14.02 11.01 10.61
CA VAL A 151 13.73 10.16 9.45
C VAL A 151 12.96 10.97 8.41
N ASP A 152 13.48 10.99 7.18
CA ASP A 152 12.83 11.70 6.08
C ASP A 152 11.48 11.06 5.70
N GLN A 153 10.52 11.90 5.29
CA GLN A 153 9.20 11.43 4.89
C GLN A 153 9.26 10.47 3.70
N HIS A 154 10.17 10.70 2.75
CA HIS A 154 10.38 9.81 1.60
C HIS A 154 10.88 8.42 2.04
N ASP A 155 11.71 8.35 3.07
CA ASP A 155 12.19 7.07 3.61
C ASP A 155 11.05 6.27 4.24
N ILE A 156 10.15 6.95 4.96
CA ILE A 156 8.95 6.34 5.56
C ILE A 156 8.00 5.88 4.45
N GLN A 157 7.78 6.69 3.42
CA GLN A 157 6.94 6.33 2.27
C GLN A 157 7.50 5.11 1.52
N ALA A 158 8.81 5.05 1.31
CA ALA A 158 9.47 3.91 0.68
C ALA A 158 9.32 2.64 1.52
N LEU A 159 9.44 2.73 2.85
CA LEU A 159 9.17 1.61 3.75
C LEU A 159 7.72 1.12 3.65
N LEU A 160 6.75 2.03 3.67
CA LEU A 160 5.34 1.69 3.54
C LEU A 160 5.06 0.98 2.21
N TRP A 161 5.54 1.51 1.08
CA TRP A 161 5.41 0.86 -0.23
C TRP A 161 6.08 -0.51 -0.30
N THR A 162 7.21 -0.67 0.37
CA THR A 162 7.91 -1.96 0.46
C THR A 162 7.06 -3.02 1.18
N ILE A 163 6.39 -2.62 2.27
CA ILE A 163 5.48 -3.48 3.04
C ILE A 163 4.21 -3.78 2.25
N ILE A 164 3.67 -2.79 1.54
CA ILE A 164 2.50 -2.95 0.65
C ILE A 164 2.81 -3.95 -0.47
N ALA A 165 4.02 -3.88 -1.02
CA ALA A 165 4.55 -4.83 -1.99
C ALA A 165 4.84 -6.23 -1.41
N ARG A 166 4.57 -6.45 -0.11
CA ARG A 166 4.73 -7.73 0.60
C ARG A 166 6.15 -8.30 0.52
N THR A 167 7.13 -7.41 0.42
CA THR A 167 8.56 -7.75 0.40
C THR A 167 8.97 -8.31 1.76
N LYS A 168 9.80 -9.36 1.78
CA LYS A 168 10.35 -9.91 3.02
C LYS A 168 11.42 -9.00 3.59
N PHE A 169 11.53 -8.92 4.91
CA PHE A 169 12.57 -8.09 5.52
C PHE A 169 14.00 -8.55 5.18
N ALA A 170 14.23 -9.85 5.01
CA ALA A 170 15.49 -10.39 4.51
C ALA A 170 15.92 -9.79 3.16
N ASP A 171 14.93 -9.45 2.32
CA ASP A 171 15.13 -8.87 0.99
C ASP A 171 15.25 -7.33 1.02
N PHE A 172 15.11 -6.68 2.18
CA PHE A 172 15.30 -5.23 2.29
C PHE A 172 16.79 -4.91 2.20
N ASN A 173 17.13 -3.92 1.37
CA ASN A 173 18.49 -3.44 1.19
C ASN A 173 18.53 -1.89 1.17
N GLY A 174 19.70 -1.31 1.43
CA GLY A 174 19.89 0.14 1.44
C GLY A 174 19.06 0.87 2.50
N GLN A 175 18.61 2.08 2.16
CA GLN A 175 17.97 3.01 3.11
C GLN A 175 16.67 2.45 3.69
N VAL A 176 15.86 1.72 2.93
CA VAL A 176 14.60 1.16 3.46
C VAL A 176 14.83 0.15 4.58
N LYS A 177 15.94 -0.60 4.54
CA LYS A 177 16.33 -1.52 5.62
C LYS A 177 16.71 -0.74 6.89
N VAL A 178 17.46 0.34 6.72
CA VAL A 178 17.86 1.23 7.83
C VAL A 178 16.63 1.84 8.48
N THR A 179 15.72 2.37 7.68
CA THR A 179 14.45 2.96 8.15
C THR A 179 13.59 1.92 8.88
N ALA A 180 13.48 0.70 8.35
CA ALA A 180 12.75 -0.39 9.01
C ALA A 180 13.34 -0.71 10.39
N ILE A 181 14.67 -0.88 10.49
CA ILE A 181 15.35 -1.20 11.76
C ILE A 181 15.18 -0.06 12.78
N LYS A 182 15.14 1.19 12.30
CA LYS A 182 14.97 2.36 13.16
C LYS A 182 13.55 2.49 13.70
N LEU A 183 12.54 2.21 12.89
CA LEU A 183 11.14 2.46 13.25
C LEU A 183 10.43 1.25 13.86
N LEU A 184 10.90 0.03 13.60
CA LEU A 184 10.22 -1.21 13.99
C LEU A 184 10.98 -1.97 15.08
N THR A 185 10.22 -2.63 15.96
CA THR A 185 10.77 -3.57 16.94
C THR A 185 11.24 -4.87 16.27
N PRO A 186 12.14 -5.65 16.90
CA PRO A 186 12.55 -6.96 16.38
C PRO A 186 11.38 -7.89 16.10
N LYS A 187 10.34 -7.89 16.97
CA LYS A 187 9.12 -8.68 16.76
C LYS A 187 8.41 -8.26 15.47
N GLN A 188 8.26 -6.97 15.23
CA GLN A 188 7.62 -6.46 14.01
C GLN A 188 8.45 -6.75 12.75
N LEU A 189 9.78 -6.68 12.83
CA LEU A 189 10.66 -7.08 11.73
C LEU A 189 10.48 -8.56 11.38
N THR A 190 10.37 -9.45 12.38
CA THR A 190 10.09 -10.87 12.12
C THR A 190 8.72 -11.11 11.49
N GLN A 191 7.71 -10.28 11.79
CA GLN A 191 6.40 -10.35 11.13
C GLN A 191 6.48 -9.96 9.64
N LEU A 192 7.49 -9.18 9.21
CA LEU A 192 7.73 -8.85 7.81
C LEU A 192 8.36 -10.02 7.02
N GLU A 193 9.01 -10.97 7.69
CA GLU A 193 9.54 -12.18 7.03
C GLU A 193 8.44 -13.10 6.48
N GLY A 194 7.23 -13.01 7.03
CA GLY A 194 6.05 -13.73 6.54
C GLY A 194 5.50 -13.23 5.20
N GLY A 195 6.11 -12.21 4.57
CA GLY A 195 5.76 -11.77 3.21
C GLY A 195 6.03 -12.90 2.21
N ALA A 196 5.01 -13.51 1.63
CA ALA A 196 5.15 -14.84 1.05
C ALA A 196 5.92 -14.92 -0.29
N LEU A 197 6.53 -13.84 -0.79
CA LEU A 197 7.13 -13.84 -2.11
C LEU A 197 8.28 -12.83 -2.27
N GLY A 198 9.38 -13.30 -2.84
CA GLY A 198 10.43 -12.44 -3.40
C GLY A 198 10.02 -11.89 -4.78
N VAL A 199 10.99 -11.41 -5.55
CA VAL A 199 10.76 -10.91 -6.91
C VAL A 199 10.18 -12.00 -7.81
N LEU A 200 9.08 -11.71 -8.51
CA LEU A 200 8.48 -12.65 -9.45
C LEU A 200 9.23 -12.66 -10.79
N PRO A 201 9.56 -13.83 -11.35
CA PRO A 201 10.08 -13.96 -12.70
C PRO A 201 9.13 -13.39 -13.77
N PHE A 202 9.68 -12.98 -14.91
CA PHE A 202 8.94 -12.34 -16.01
C PHE A 202 7.82 -13.22 -16.58
N ASP A 203 8.07 -14.51 -16.81
CA ASP A 203 7.10 -15.46 -17.36
C ASP A 203 5.89 -15.66 -16.44
N VAL A 204 6.13 -15.65 -15.13
CA VAL A 204 5.09 -15.70 -14.11
C VAL A 204 4.28 -14.41 -14.07
N MET A 205 4.97 -13.28 -14.16
CA MET A 205 4.38 -11.94 -14.15
C MET A 205 3.42 -11.77 -15.33
N GLU A 206 3.84 -12.11 -16.55
CA GLU A 206 2.99 -12.04 -17.75
C GLU A 206 1.75 -12.93 -17.65
N LYS A 207 1.93 -14.19 -17.22
CA LYS A 207 0.81 -15.12 -17.05
C LYS A 207 -0.22 -14.66 -16.02
N ALA A 208 0.23 -14.03 -14.93
CA ALA A 208 -0.66 -13.49 -13.91
C ALA A 208 -1.43 -12.26 -14.42
N LYS A 209 -0.76 -11.38 -15.18
CA LYS A 209 -1.43 -10.21 -15.78
C LYS A 209 -2.59 -10.64 -16.67
N ASP A 210 -2.39 -11.62 -17.54
CA ASP A 210 -3.44 -12.08 -18.47
C ASP A 210 -4.76 -12.45 -17.76
N GLN A 211 -4.69 -12.86 -16.50
CA GLN A 211 -5.84 -13.27 -15.69
C GLN A 211 -6.43 -12.15 -14.82
N LEU A 212 -5.73 -11.02 -14.68
CA LEU A 212 -6.12 -9.91 -13.79
C LEU A 212 -6.88 -8.80 -14.53
N PRO A 213 -7.89 -8.16 -13.89
CA PRO A 213 -8.49 -6.92 -14.38
C PRO A 213 -7.47 -5.79 -14.49
N SER A 214 -7.69 -4.82 -15.39
CA SER A 214 -6.73 -3.74 -15.69
C SER A 214 -6.26 -2.94 -14.46
N GLY A 215 -7.18 -2.54 -13.58
CA GLY A 215 -6.83 -1.82 -12.34
C GLY A 215 -6.03 -2.65 -11.35
N VAL A 216 -6.18 -3.98 -11.36
CA VAL A 216 -5.42 -4.89 -10.50
C VAL A 216 -4.06 -5.22 -11.10
N ARG A 217 -3.94 -5.26 -12.44
CA ARG A 217 -2.66 -5.43 -13.15
C ARG A 217 -1.66 -4.34 -12.77
N ALA A 218 -2.08 -3.08 -12.80
CA ALA A 218 -1.19 -1.95 -12.51
C ALA A 218 -0.64 -2.01 -11.08
N VAL A 219 -1.49 -2.33 -10.10
CA VAL A 219 -1.09 -2.54 -8.70
C VAL A 219 -0.12 -3.72 -8.59
N PHE A 220 -0.44 -4.85 -9.20
CA PHE A 220 0.39 -6.06 -9.18
C PHE A 220 1.78 -5.85 -9.79
N GLU A 221 1.85 -5.13 -10.92
CA GLU A 221 3.10 -4.73 -11.57
C GLU A 221 3.92 -3.78 -10.70
N ALA A 222 3.28 -2.73 -10.17
CA ALA A 222 3.93 -1.75 -9.30
C ALA A 222 4.57 -2.44 -8.08
N GLU A 223 3.83 -3.33 -7.40
CA GLU A 223 4.34 -4.10 -6.28
C GLU A 223 5.55 -4.96 -6.66
N ASN A 224 5.56 -5.58 -7.85
CA ASN A 224 6.71 -6.39 -8.28
C ASN A 224 7.95 -5.56 -8.60
N ASN A 225 7.76 -4.41 -9.24
CA ASN A 225 8.85 -3.47 -9.52
C ASN A 225 9.43 -2.93 -8.22
N ILE A 226 8.60 -2.60 -7.23
CA ILE A 226 9.05 -2.19 -5.89
C ILE A 226 9.88 -3.30 -5.24
N ARG A 227 9.43 -4.57 -5.26
CA ARG A 227 10.21 -5.70 -4.75
C ARG A 227 11.59 -5.76 -5.42
N GLN A 228 11.64 -5.62 -6.74
CA GLN A 228 12.90 -5.67 -7.48
C GLN A 228 13.85 -4.53 -7.09
N LEU A 229 13.36 -3.30 -6.99
CA LEU A 229 14.16 -2.15 -6.56
C LEU A 229 14.73 -2.38 -5.16
N VAL A 230 13.86 -2.71 -4.20
CA VAL A 230 14.22 -2.91 -2.80
C VAL A 230 15.26 -4.02 -2.62
N SER A 231 15.08 -5.16 -3.31
CA SER A 231 16.03 -6.26 -3.26
C SER A 231 17.38 -5.91 -3.88
N SER A 232 17.41 -5.08 -4.93
CA SER A 232 18.66 -4.63 -5.54
C SER A 232 19.46 -3.68 -4.65
N GLY A 233 18.78 -2.86 -3.83
CA GLY A 233 19.39 -1.81 -3.01
C GLY A 233 19.97 -0.62 -3.78
N ASN A 234 19.88 -0.60 -5.11
CA ASN A 234 20.43 0.47 -5.95
C ASN A 234 19.30 1.19 -6.69
N TYR A 235 18.60 2.08 -5.98
CA TYR A 235 17.50 2.88 -6.51
C TYR A 235 17.39 4.21 -5.77
N THR A 236 16.81 5.21 -6.41
CA THR A 236 16.43 6.48 -5.79
C THR A 236 14.96 6.46 -5.40
N TYR A 237 14.54 7.40 -4.55
CA TYR A 237 13.12 7.58 -4.25
C TYR A 237 12.28 7.79 -5.51
N ALA A 238 12.77 8.60 -6.46
CA ALA A 238 12.09 8.87 -7.72
C ALA A 238 11.90 7.60 -8.58
N ASP A 239 12.87 6.66 -8.55
CA ASP A 239 12.73 5.37 -9.24
C ASP A 239 11.57 4.55 -8.67
N MET A 240 11.40 4.57 -7.34
CA MET A 240 10.29 3.89 -6.67
C MET A 240 8.95 4.59 -6.94
N GLU A 241 8.91 5.92 -6.81
CA GLU A 241 7.71 6.73 -7.02
C GLU A 241 7.14 6.57 -8.42
N LYS A 242 8.00 6.46 -9.44
CA LYS A 242 7.62 6.20 -10.83
C LYS A 242 6.75 4.94 -11.00
N TYR A 243 6.98 3.91 -10.19
CA TYR A 243 6.16 2.69 -10.21
C TYR A 243 4.97 2.78 -9.26
N ALA A 244 5.12 3.48 -8.14
CA ALA A 244 4.06 3.58 -7.14
C ALA A 244 2.90 4.49 -7.56
N ILE A 245 3.12 5.43 -8.48
CA ILE A 245 2.13 6.43 -8.88
C ILE A 245 1.85 6.35 -10.38
N ILE A 246 0.57 6.18 -10.73
CA ILE A 246 0.13 6.28 -12.12
C ILE A 246 0.01 7.76 -12.50
N ALA A 247 0.66 8.15 -13.60
CA ALA A 247 0.53 9.48 -14.16
C ALA A 247 -0.90 9.74 -14.67
N GLY A 248 -1.41 10.94 -14.41
CA GLY A 248 -2.76 11.36 -14.79
C GLY A 248 -3.66 11.58 -13.57
N MET A 249 -4.97 11.65 -13.80
CA MET A 249 -5.96 11.87 -12.76
C MET A 249 -7.05 10.82 -12.84
N ALA A 250 -7.42 10.25 -11.70
CA ALA A 250 -8.61 9.44 -11.60
C ALA A 250 -9.85 10.33 -11.80
N PRO A 251 -10.89 9.86 -12.53
CA PRO A 251 -12.12 10.63 -12.73
C PRO A 251 -12.83 10.82 -11.39
N PRO A 252 -13.21 12.05 -10.99
CA PRO A 252 -13.88 12.28 -9.72
C PRO A 252 -15.28 11.67 -9.72
N ARG A 253 -15.74 11.24 -8.55
CA ARG A 253 -17.12 10.81 -8.33
C ARG A 253 -17.99 11.97 -7.87
N SER A 254 -19.17 12.12 -8.48
CA SER A 254 -20.10 13.20 -8.12
C SER A 254 -20.90 12.91 -6.84
N ASP A 255 -21.07 11.64 -6.47
CA ASP A 255 -21.83 11.23 -5.28
C ASP A 255 -21.07 11.39 -3.96
N VAL A 256 -19.76 11.65 -4.04
CA VAL A 256 -18.88 11.88 -2.90
C VAL A 256 -18.01 13.09 -3.20
N PRO A 257 -18.49 14.32 -2.92
CA PRO A 257 -17.74 15.52 -3.24
C PRO A 257 -16.49 15.67 -2.37
N SER A 258 -15.49 16.39 -2.89
CA SER A 258 -14.33 16.82 -2.10
C SER A 258 -14.76 17.58 -0.84
N GLY A 259 -14.11 17.29 0.30
CA GLY A 259 -14.43 17.90 1.58
C GLY A 259 -15.73 17.43 2.23
N ILE A 260 -16.29 16.29 1.77
CA ILE A 260 -17.37 15.60 2.47
C ILE A 260 -16.94 15.26 3.90
N TRP A 261 -17.89 15.35 4.83
CA TRP A 261 -17.63 15.04 6.23
C TRP A 261 -18.09 13.62 6.55
N THR A 262 -17.18 12.85 7.13
CA THR A 262 -17.45 11.51 7.64
C THR A 262 -17.64 11.57 9.15
N LYS A 263 -18.64 10.87 9.67
CA LYS A 263 -18.82 10.71 11.12
C LYS A 263 -17.85 9.62 11.60
N HIS A 264 -16.92 9.98 12.47
CA HIS A 264 -16.02 9.04 13.12
C HIS A 264 -16.79 8.16 14.12
N PRO A 265 -16.39 6.89 14.36
CA PRO A 265 -17.02 6.02 15.36
C PRO A 265 -17.14 6.64 16.76
N ASP A 266 -16.19 7.49 17.14
CA ASP A 266 -16.21 8.24 18.41
C ASP A 266 -17.18 9.43 18.41
N GLY A 267 -17.93 9.65 17.32
CA GLY A 267 -19.04 10.60 17.23
C GLY A 267 -18.70 11.98 16.70
N TYR A 268 -17.41 12.35 16.61
CA TYR A 268 -16.98 13.59 15.96
C TYR A 268 -17.01 13.45 14.42
N TYR A 269 -16.82 14.55 13.71
CA TYR A 269 -16.78 14.60 12.25
C TYR A 269 -15.37 14.91 11.76
N VAL A 270 -14.94 14.24 10.69
CA VAL A 270 -13.64 14.46 10.06
C VAL A 270 -13.78 14.61 8.56
N ARG A 271 -12.94 15.45 7.95
CA ARG A 271 -12.81 15.55 6.49
C ARG A 271 -11.38 15.79 6.06
N TYR A 272 -11.09 15.44 4.81
CA TYR A 272 -9.74 15.41 4.25
C TYR A 272 -9.65 16.23 2.96
N PHE A 273 -8.54 16.96 2.82
CA PHE A 273 -8.15 17.68 1.61
C PHE A 273 -6.70 17.32 1.26
N PRO A 274 -6.49 16.21 0.54
CA PRO A 274 -5.14 15.81 0.10
C PRO A 274 -4.55 16.81 -0.91
N SER A 275 -3.24 17.03 -0.80
CA SER A 275 -2.41 17.74 -1.77
C SER A 275 -1.26 16.82 -2.16
N GLY A 276 -1.49 16.01 -3.20
CA GLY A 276 -0.70 14.80 -3.41
C GLY A 276 -0.91 13.79 -2.27
N TYR A 277 -0.06 12.77 -2.19
CA TYR A 277 -0.15 11.75 -1.13
C TYR A 277 0.61 12.10 0.13
N SER A 278 1.57 13.01 0.05
CA SER A 278 2.49 13.36 1.14
C SER A 278 1.92 14.41 2.09
N ILE A 279 0.89 15.15 1.67
CA ILE A 279 0.31 16.26 2.45
C ILE A 279 -1.20 16.13 2.45
N THR A 280 -1.81 16.20 3.63
CA THR A 280 -3.27 16.28 3.76
C THR A 280 -3.63 17.39 4.72
N LYS A 281 -4.60 18.25 4.35
CA LYS A 281 -5.27 19.11 5.32
C LYS A 281 -6.46 18.35 5.90
N VAL A 282 -6.46 18.17 7.22
CA VAL A 282 -7.53 17.55 7.99
C VAL A 282 -8.31 18.62 8.72
N GLN A 283 -9.63 18.45 8.78
CA GLN A 283 -10.49 19.19 9.69
C GLN A 283 -11.31 18.24 10.55
N VAL A 284 -11.41 18.57 11.84
CA VAL A 284 -12.14 17.80 12.85
C VAL A 284 -13.19 18.72 13.48
N TYR A 285 -14.46 18.34 13.42
CA TYR A 285 -15.55 19.04 14.10
C TYR A 285 -16.08 18.17 15.24
N VAL A 286 -16.11 18.74 16.44
CA VAL A 286 -16.55 18.08 17.67
C VAL A 286 -17.84 18.76 18.15
N PRO A 287 -19.00 18.09 18.02
CA PRO A 287 -20.26 18.61 18.52
C PRO A 287 -20.25 18.78 20.04
N LYS A 288 -20.92 19.81 20.55
CA LYS A 288 -20.99 20.11 21.99
C LYS A 288 -21.61 18.97 22.79
N GLU A 289 -22.70 18.42 22.26
CA GLU A 289 -23.48 17.34 22.86
C GLU A 289 -22.65 16.06 23.07
N LEU A 290 -21.61 15.86 22.26
CA LEU A 290 -20.74 14.69 22.36
C LEU A 290 -19.90 14.68 23.64
N LEU A 291 -19.54 15.86 24.15
CA LEU A 291 -18.72 16.03 25.34
C LEU A 291 -19.53 16.19 26.63
N ALA A 292 -20.85 16.32 26.53
CA ALA A 292 -21.73 16.53 27.69
C ALA A 292 -21.65 15.39 28.73
N GLY A 293 -21.30 14.18 28.30
CA GLY A 293 -21.11 13.01 29.16
C GLY A 293 -19.77 12.94 29.90
N GLY A 294 -18.84 13.87 29.66
CA GLY A 294 -17.50 13.84 30.26
C GLY A 294 -16.55 12.81 29.66
N THR A 295 -16.88 12.24 28.50
CA THR A 295 -16.02 11.29 27.79
C THR A 295 -14.77 12.00 27.24
N LYS A 296 -13.60 11.49 27.59
CA LYS A 296 -12.34 11.92 26.98
C LYS A 296 -12.26 11.39 25.55
N LEU A 297 -12.30 12.30 24.58
CA LEU A 297 -12.16 11.98 23.16
C LEU A 297 -10.73 12.24 22.69
N ILE A 298 -10.20 11.34 21.87
CA ILE A 298 -8.86 11.44 21.33
C ILE A 298 -8.96 11.36 19.80
N TYR A 299 -8.39 12.34 19.13
CA TYR A 299 -8.10 12.24 17.71
C TYR A 299 -6.68 11.71 17.54
N ASP A 300 -6.53 10.51 16.99
CA ASP A 300 -5.24 9.91 16.66
C ASP A 300 -5.22 9.49 15.19
N ALA A 301 -4.60 10.32 14.37
CA ALA A 301 -4.60 10.17 12.93
C ALA A 301 -3.92 8.88 12.43
N ALA A 302 -3.04 8.25 13.22
CA ALA A 302 -2.31 7.06 12.79
C ALA A 302 -3.21 5.84 12.56
N GLY A 303 -4.42 5.84 13.14
CA GLY A 303 -5.45 4.82 12.93
C GLY A 303 -6.42 5.13 11.79
N ASP A 304 -6.27 6.29 11.15
CA ASP A 304 -7.22 6.81 10.16
C ASP A 304 -6.65 6.69 8.75
N ILE A 305 -7.50 6.25 7.82
CA ILE A 305 -7.24 6.35 6.39
C ILE A 305 -8.21 7.37 5.78
N ALA A 306 -7.65 8.37 5.10
CA ALA A 306 -8.42 9.13 4.12
C ALA A 306 -8.59 8.22 2.90
N CYS A 307 -9.75 7.57 2.81
CA CYS A 307 -10.08 6.62 1.77
C CYS A 307 -10.76 7.33 0.60
N PRO A 308 -10.23 7.23 -0.62
CA PRO A 308 -10.83 7.88 -1.78
C PRO A 308 -12.13 7.17 -2.18
N ALA A 309 -13.11 7.94 -2.63
CA ALA A 309 -14.32 7.43 -3.26
C ALA A 309 -14.02 6.72 -4.59
N ASN A 310 -13.02 7.20 -5.34
CA ASN A 310 -12.49 6.50 -6.49
C ASN A 310 -11.43 5.47 -6.07
N THR A 311 -11.73 4.18 -6.25
CA THR A 311 -10.84 3.08 -5.86
C THR A 311 -9.56 2.99 -6.71
N GLY A 312 -9.48 3.73 -7.82
CA GLY A 312 -8.28 3.95 -8.62
C GLY A 312 -7.34 5.03 -8.08
N SER A 313 -7.74 5.78 -7.05
CA SER A 313 -6.91 6.75 -6.33
C SER A 313 -6.22 6.10 -5.12
N GLN A 314 -5.19 6.77 -4.60
CA GLN A 314 -4.41 6.32 -3.45
C GLN A 314 -5.18 6.46 -2.13
N ARG A 315 -5.05 5.45 -1.26
CA ARG A 315 -5.46 5.49 0.15
C ARG A 315 -4.38 6.21 0.95
N LEU A 316 -4.74 7.13 1.83
CA LEU A 316 -3.76 7.95 2.54
C LEU A 316 -3.82 7.72 4.04
N ALA A 317 -2.75 7.14 4.59
CA ALA A 317 -2.49 7.15 6.02
C ALA A 317 -2.32 8.60 6.50
N GLN A 318 -2.88 8.91 7.66
CA GLN A 318 -2.77 10.20 8.30
C GLN A 318 -1.77 10.15 9.47
N THR A 319 -1.31 11.32 9.92
CA THR A 319 -0.37 11.43 11.05
C THR A 319 -0.74 12.60 11.95
N ASN A 320 -0.23 12.57 13.19
CA ASN A 320 -0.36 13.70 14.10
C ASN A 320 0.79 14.73 13.93
N GLU A 321 1.55 14.67 12.84
CA GLU A 321 2.70 15.53 12.54
C GLU A 321 2.26 16.77 11.73
N PRO A 322 2.11 17.95 12.34
CA PRO A 322 1.74 19.15 11.61
C PRO A 322 2.90 19.62 10.71
N LEU A 323 2.55 20.05 9.51
CA LEU A 323 3.41 20.83 8.63
C LEU A 323 3.22 22.32 8.95
N GLU A 324 4.32 23.06 9.00
CA GLU A 324 4.32 24.52 9.20
C GLU A 324 3.57 24.98 10.48
N ALA A 325 3.66 24.20 11.56
CA ALA A 325 2.99 24.50 12.82
C ALA A 325 3.44 25.84 13.40
N ASN A 326 2.48 26.71 13.74
CA ASN A 326 2.74 27.95 14.46
C ASN A 326 2.30 27.85 15.92
N TYR A 327 3.24 27.52 16.80
CA TYR A 327 3.00 27.41 18.24
C TYR A 327 2.89 28.75 18.98
N SER A 328 3.02 29.90 18.29
CA SER A 328 2.76 31.21 18.88
C SER A 328 1.26 31.55 18.94
N LEU A 329 0.44 30.80 18.22
CA LEU A 329 -1.03 30.96 18.22
C LEU A 329 -1.62 30.48 19.55
N LYS A 330 -2.84 30.95 19.84
CA LYS A 330 -3.61 30.53 21.02
C LYS A 330 -4.98 30.03 20.59
N LEU A 331 -5.43 28.96 21.24
CA LEU A 331 -6.81 28.50 21.13
C LEU A 331 -7.75 29.58 21.69
N THR A 332 -8.84 29.84 20.98
CA THR A 332 -9.96 30.66 21.46
C THR A 332 -10.92 29.85 22.32
N THR A 333 -11.01 28.54 22.09
CA THR A 333 -11.80 27.64 22.94
C THR A 333 -10.99 27.25 24.17
N ILE A 334 -11.59 27.39 25.36
CA ILE A 334 -11.00 26.86 26.60
C ILE A 334 -11.22 25.34 26.61
N CYS A 335 -10.16 24.61 26.32
CA CYS A 335 -10.12 23.16 26.46
C CYS A 335 -9.90 22.77 27.93
N ASN A 336 -10.97 22.35 28.60
CA ASN A 336 -10.89 21.68 29.90
C ASN A 336 -11.31 20.22 29.76
N PRO A 337 -10.51 19.37 29.09
CA PRO A 337 -10.80 17.95 29.07
C PRO A 337 -10.74 17.42 30.51
N LYS A 338 -11.83 16.77 30.94
CA LYS A 338 -11.93 16.14 32.26
C LYS A 338 -11.09 14.87 32.34
#